data_AF-A0A136LMY1-F1
#
_entry.id   AF-A0A136LMY1-F1
#
_cell.length_a   1.000
_cell.length_b   1.000
_cell.length_c   1.000
_cell.angle_alpha   90.00
_cell.angle_beta   90.00
_cell.angle_gamma   90.00
#
_symmetry.space_group_name_H-M   'P 1'
#
loop_
_entity.id
_entity.type
_entity.pdbx_description
1 polymer ?
#
loop_
_entity_poly.entity_id
_entity_poly.type
_entity_poly.pdbx_seq_one_letter_code
_entity_poly.pdbx_strand_id
1 'polypeptide(L)'
;MSYERKVSATGSFQLGAFYTGFTSGDTEFKGFGITPEYRFYLSETEAPVGVYVAPFVRYMDFDLTDEATTSDGTLSMFGGGLVIGKQWIFKEKISLDAFVGPQYATGDVKVKSGTDSFDTDVFDGFGIRAGLTFGFAF
;
A
#
# COMPACT_ATOMS: atom_id res chain seq x y z
N MET A 1 -8.69 3.71 0.43
CA MET A 1 -9.62 3.47 1.55
C MET A 1 -9.11 2.28 2.35
N SER A 2 -9.51 2.15 3.61
CA SER A 2 -9.22 0.94 4.41
C SER A 2 -10.39 0.60 5.32
N TYR A 3 -10.52 -0.68 5.64
CA TYR A 3 -11.40 -1.20 6.67
C TYR A 3 -10.55 -1.85 7.76
N GLU A 4 -10.82 -1.52 9.02
CA GLU A 4 -10.09 -2.05 10.17
C GLU A 4 -11.07 -2.69 11.15
N ARG A 5 -10.68 -3.84 11.71
CA ARG A 5 -11.45 -4.55 12.72
C ARG A 5 -10.56 -4.96 13.88
N LYS A 6 -10.95 -4.53 15.08
CA LYS A 6 -10.36 -5.02 16.33
C LYS A 6 -10.57 -6.53 16.45
N VAL A 7 -9.50 -7.26 16.78
CA VAL A 7 -9.53 -8.72 17.00
C VAL A 7 -9.13 -9.10 18.43
N SER A 8 -8.42 -8.22 19.14
CA SER A 8 -8.09 -8.36 20.56
C SER A 8 -7.90 -6.99 21.22
N ALA A 9 -7.55 -6.95 22.52
CA ALA A 9 -7.26 -5.69 23.21
C ALA A 9 -6.07 -4.94 22.59
N THR A 10 -5.07 -5.66 22.07
CA THR A 10 -3.82 -5.12 21.52
C THR A 10 -3.66 -5.38 20.03
N GLY A 11 -4.69 -5.88 19.34
CA GLY A 11 -4.59 -6.33 17.95
C GLY A 11 -5.78 -5.96 17.09
N SER A 12 -5.50 -5.55 15.85
CA SER A 12 -6.51 -5.35 14.80
C SER A 12 -6.03 -5.91 13.47
N PHE A 13 -6.99 -6.20 12.60
CA PHE A 13 -6.74 -6.53 11.19
C PHE A 13 -7.26 -5.40 10.32
N GLN A 14 -6.45 -4.94 9.37
CA GLN A 14 -6.81 -3.93 8.40
C GLN A 14 -6.69 -4.48 6.98
N LEU A 15 -7.67 -4.16 6.14
CA LEU A 15 -7.59 -4.33 4.69
C LEU A 15 -7.65 -2.96 4.01
N GLY A 16 -6.53 -2.53 3.46
CA GLY A 16 -6.43 -1.35 2.61
C GLY A 16 -6.67 -1.67 1.14
N ALA A 17 -7.31 -0.76 0.42
CA ALA A 17 -7.42 -0.77 -1.03
C ALA A 17 -7.21 0.63 -1.61
N PHE A 18 -6.52 0.74 -2.74
CA PHE A 18 -6.35 2.00 -3.45
C PHE A 18 -6.47 1.78 -4.95
N TYR A 19 -6.82 2.85 -5.66
CA TYR A 19 -6.73 2.97 -7.10
C TYR A 19 -5.95 4.25 -7.38
N THR A 20 -4.98 4.21 -8.28
CA THR A 20 -4.09 5.33 -8.55
C THR A 20 -3.68 5.37 -10.02
N GLY A 21 -3.32 6.55 -10.48
CA GLY A 21 -2.74 6.81 -11.78
C GLY A 21 -1.61 7.82 -11.62
N PHE A 22 -0.42 7.52 -12.12
CA PHE A 22 0.70 8.45 -12.15
C PHE A 22 1.57 8.20 -13.38
N THR A 23 2.29 9.22 -13.84
CA THR A 23 3.19 9.14 -15.00
C THR A 23 4.62 9.29 -14.52
N SER A 24 5.51 8.43 -15.00
CA SER A 24 6.95 8.50 -14.73
C SER A 24 7.70 8.41 -16.06
N GLY A 25 8.37 9.50 -16.45
CA GLY A 25 8.90 9.64 -17.81
C GLY A 25 7.77 9.61 -18.83
N ASP A 26 7.88 8.73 -19.83
CA ASP A 26 6.89 8.54 -20.89
C ASP A 26 5.89 7.40 -20.60
N THR A 27 5.99 6.77 -19.42
CA THR A 27 5.13 5.65 -19.02
C THR A 27 4.05 6.10 -18.03
N GLU A 28 2.78 5.95 -18.39
CA GLU A 28 1.64 6.04 -17.48
C GLU A 28 1.43 4.70 -16.77
N PHE A 29 1.26 4.77 -15.45
CA PHE A 29 0.91 3.65 -14.59
C PHE A 29 -0.48 3.90 -14.03
N LYS A 30 -1.41 2.97 -14.26
CA LYS A 30 -2.79 3.10 -13.78
C LYS A 30 -3.30 1.78 -13.26
N GLY A 31 -3.82 1.77 -12.04
CA GLY A 31 -4.15 0.49 -11.43
C GLY A 31 -4.61 0.57 -10.00
N PHE A 32 -4.67 -0.60 -9.38
CA PHE A 32 -5.14 -0.75 -8.01
C PHE A 32 -4.15 -1.54 -7.16
N GLY A 33 -4.32 -1.43 -5.86
CA GLY A 33 -3.62 -2.30 -4.93
C GLY A 33 -4.47 -2.62 -3.71
N ILE A 34 -4.19 -3.79 -3.14
CA ILE A 34 -4.78 -4.26 -1.89
C ILE A 34 -3.66 -4.52 -0.89
N THR A 35 -3.91 -4.25 0.39
CA THR A 35 -2.91 -4.34 1.46
C THR A 35 -3.56 -4.88 2.73
N PRO A 36 -3.52 -6.21 2.95
CA PRO A 36 -3.78 -6.79 4.26
C PRO A 36 -2.66 -6.43 5.24
N GLU A 37 -3.04 -6.07 6.45
CA GLU A 37 -2.12 -5.63 7.50
C GLU A 37 -2.64 -6.11 8.86
N TYR A 38 -1.77 -6.69 9.68
CA TYR A 38 -2.11 -7.02 11.07
C TYR A 38 -1.39 -6.04 11.99
N ARG A 39 -2.11 -5.33 12.85
CA ARG A 39 -1.55 -4.28 13.70
C ARG A 39 -1.45 -4.76 15.14
N PHE A 40 -0.26 -4.67 15.71
CA PHE A 40 0.02 -4.89 17.13
C PHE A 40 0.20 -3.55 17.83
N TYR A 41 -0.75 -3.17 18.68
CA TYR A 41 -0.71 -1.93 19.45
C TYR A 41 0.21 -2.10 20.67
N LEU A 42 1.20 -1.21 20.76
CA LEU A 42 2.22 -1.16 21.81
C LEU A 42 1.87 -0.16 22.92
N SER A 43 0.78 0.60 22.73
CA SER A 43 0.27 1.57 23.69
C SER A 43 -0.60 0.92 24.78
N GLU A 44 -0.72 1.59 25.92
CA GLU A 44 -1.66 1.21 26.99
C GLU A 44 -3.13 1.40 26.58
N THR A 45 -3.40 2.21 25.54
CA THR A 45 -4.73 2.36 24.96
C THR A 45 -5.12 1.13 24.15
N GLU A 46 -6.38 0.70 24.30
CA GLU A 46 -6.89 -0.42 23.51
C GLU A 46 -6.89 -0.13 22.00
N ALA A 47 -6.66 -1.17 21.21
CA ALA A 47 -6.81 -1.11 19.76
C ALA A 47 -8.21 -0.58 19.37
N PRO A 48 -8.32 0.28 18.34
CA PRO A 48 -7.28 0.64 17.37
C PRO A 48 -6.64 2.03 17.64
N VAL A 49 -6.44 2.41 18.91
CA VAL A 49 -5.81 3.70 19.26
C VAL A 49 -4.38 3.49 19.75
N GLY A 50 -3.45 4.29 19.21
CA GLY A 50 -2.09 4.42 19.72
C GLY A 50 -1.01 3.97 18.76
N VAL A 51 0.18 3.69 19.30
CA VAL A 51 1.36 3.28 18.52
C VAL A 51 1.26 1.80 18.20
N TYR A 52 1.53 1.42 16.96
CA TYR A 52 1.51 0.02 16.53
C TYR A 52 2.72 -0.35 15.70
N VAL A 53 3.01 -1.64 15.64
CA VAL A 53 3.83 -2.26 14.60
C VAL A 53 2.97 -3.21 13.79
N ALA A 54 3.16 -3.25 12.48
CA ALA A 54 2.29 -4.01 11.61
C ALA A 54 3.03 -4.67 10.44
N PRO A 55 3.14 -6.00 10.40
CA PRO A 55 3.47 -6.68 9.16
C PRO A 55 2.34 -6.48 8.15
N PHE A 56 2.70 -6.30 6.89
CA PHE A 56 1.75 -6.19 5.81
C PHE A 56 2.22 -7.00 4.60
N VAL A 57 1.26 -7.42 3.79
CA VAL A 57 1.48 -7.88 2.43
C VAL A 57 0.75 -6.94 1.49
N ARG A 58 1.17 -6.90 0.23
CA ARG A 58 0.58 -6.01 -0.77
C ARG A 58 0.62 -6.67 -2.13
N TYR A 59 -0.53 -6.60 -2.80
CA TYR A 59 -0.65 -6.90 -4.22
C TYR A 59 -1.02 -5.61 -4.94
N MET A 60 -0.38 -5.34 -6.07
CA MET A 60 -0.70 -4.23 -6.95
C MET A 60 -0.77 -4.72 -8.39
N ASP A 61 -1.65 -4.13 -9.16
CA ASP A 61 -1.81 -4.43 -10.58
C ASP A 61 -1.97 -3.11 -11.32
N PHE A 62 -1.05 -2.84 -12.25
CA PHE A 62 -1.01 -1.62 -13.04
C PHE A 62 -1.07 -1.96 -14.53
N ASP A 63 -1.96 -1.31 -15.25
CA ASP A 63 -1.82 -1.14 -16.68
C ASP A 63 -0.72 -0.09 -16.94
N LEU A 64 0.14 -0.40 -17.91
CA LEU A 64 1.23 0.45 -18.38
C LEU A 64 0.89 0.91 -19.78
N THR A 65 1.04 2.20 -20.03
CA THR A 65 0.94 2.79 -21.37
C THR A 65 2.14 3.68 -21.61
N ASP A 66 2.91 3.40 -22.64
CA ASP A 66 4.02 4.23 -23.08
C ASP A 66 3.54 5.22 -24.14
N GLU A 67 3.54 6.51 -23.82
CA GLU A 67 3.00 7.55 -24.72
C GLU A 67 3.89 7.79 -25.95
N ALA A 68 5.20 7.51 -25.85
CA ALA A 68 6.15 7.74 -26.93
C ALA A 68 6.06 6.66 -28.03
N THR A 69 5.77 5.42 -27.63
CA THR A 69 5.75 4.26 -28.53
C THR A 69 4.35 3.66 -28.72
N THR A 70 3.33 4.14 -28.00
CA THR A 70 1.97 3.55 -27.97
C THR A 70 2.01 2.05 -27.61
N SER A 71 2.92 1.66 -26.73
CA SER A 71 3.07 0.29 -26.24
C SER A 71 2.25 0.10 -24.96
N ASP A 72 1.59 -1.06 -24.83
CA ASP A 72 0.80 -1.39 -23.63
C ASP A 72 1.37 -2.62 -22.91
N GLY A 73 1.29 -2.58 -21.59
CA GLY A 73 1.72 -3.67 -20.72
C GLY A 73 0.87 -3.77 -19.45
N THR A 74 1.15 -4.80 -18.66
CA THR A 74 0.68 -4.91 -17.29
C THR A 74 1.86 -5.21 -16.38
N LEU A 75 1.94 -4.48 -15.28
CA LEU A 75 2.84 -4.74 -14.17
C LEU A 75 2.02 -5.29 -13.00
N SER A 76 2.23 -6.55 -12.67
CA SER A 76 1.69 -7.14 -11.44
C SER A 76 2.79 -7.20 -10.40
N MET A 77 2.53 -6.70 -9.20
CA MET A 77 3.50 -6.65 -8.12
C MET A 77 2.99 -7.34 -6.88
N PHE A 78 3.89 -8.03 -6.20
CA PHE A 78 3.64 -8.60 -4.89
C PHE A 78 4.78 -8.25 -3.94
N GLY A 79 4.44 -7.96 -2.69
CA GLY A 79 5.44 -7.57 -1.71
C GLY A 79 4.90 -7.55 -0.29
N GLY A 80 5.76 -7.17 0.62
CA GLY A 80 5.42 -7.05 2.02
C GLY A 80 6.49 -6.32 2.80
N GLY A 81 6.23 -6.13 4.08
CA GLY A 81 7.15 -5.41 4.93
C GLY A 81 6.60 -5.26 6.33
N LEU A 82 7.22 -4.34 7.04
CA LEU A 82 6.89 -4.03 8.42
C LEU A 82 6.79 -2.51 8.53
N VAL A 83 5.72 -2.01 9.12
CA VAL A 83 5.59 -0.59 9.45
C VAL A 83 5.50 -0.39 10.95
N ILE A 84 6.01 0.76 11.41
CA ILE A 84 5.60 1.35 12.68
C ILE A 84 4.65 2.51 12.35
N GLY A 85 3.59 2.63 13.13
CA GLY A 85 2.62 3.70 12.94
C GLY A 85 2.00 4.18 14.22
N LYS A 86 1.24 5.26 14.12
CA LYS A 86 0.47 5.83 15.20
C LYS A 86 -0.90 6.22 14.70
N GLN A 87 -1.92 5.69 15.35
CA GLN A 87 -3.32 5.94 15.04
C GLN A 87 -3.97 6.76 16.15
N TRP A 88 -4.61 7.84 15.74
CA TRP A 88 -5.45 8.69 16.57
C TRP A 88 -6.90 8.52 16.16
N ILE A 89 -7.80 8.47 17.15
CA ILE A 89 -9.24 8.49 16.92
C ILE A 89 -9.82 9.70 17.64
N PHE A 90 -10.46 10.58 16.87
CA PHE A 90 -11.08 11.80 17.35
C PHE A 90 -12.60 11.64 17.36
N LYS A 91 -13.21 11.99 18.50
CA LYS A 91 -14.67 11.97 18.70
C LYS A 91 -15.32 10.64 18.29
N GLU A 92 -14.60 9.53 18.45
CA GLU A 92 -15.05 8.16 18.11
C GLU A 92 -15.45 7.95 16.64
N LYS A 93 -15.15 8.91 15.76
CA LYS A 93 -15.66 8.91 14.38
C LYS A 93 -14.61 9.14 13.33
N ILE A 94 -13.53 9.85 13.65
CA ILE A 94 -12.50 10.23 12.68
C ILE A 94 -11.21 9.56 13.11
N SER A 95 -10.62 8.76 12.21
CA SER A 95 -9.29 8.22 12.40
C SER A 95 -8.26 9.01 11.58
N LEU A 96 -7.12 9.27 12.20
CA LEU A 96 -5.90 9.72 11.55
C LEU A 96 -4.83 8.68 11.83
N ASP A 97 -4.12 8.22 10.82
CA ASP A 97 -3.06 7.24 10.97
C ASP A 97 -1.84 7.65 10.15
N ALA A 98 -0.67 7.56 10.79
CA ALA A 98 0.61 7.87 10.19
C ALA A 98 1.53 6.68 10.36
N PHE A 99 2.17 6.23 9.28
CA PHE A 99 3.07 5.07 9.34
C PHE A 99 4.29 5.24 8.45
N VAL A 100 5.35 4.52 8.81
CA VAL A 100 6.58 4.39 8.02
C VAL A 100 7.24 3.05 8.29
N GLY A 101 7.90 2.48 7.29
CA GLY A 101 8.74 1.30 7.49
C GLY A 101 9.31 0.74 6.21
N PRO A 102 10.23 -0.24 6.32
CA PRO A 102 10.79 -0.92 5.17
C PRO A 102 9.75 -1.78 4.47
N GLN A 103 9.90 -1.90 3.16
CA GLN A 103 9.16 -2.83 2.33
C GLN A 103 10.10 -3.51 1.34
N TYR A 104 9.69 -4.68 0.87
CA TYR A 104 10.28 -5.35 -0.26
C TYR A 104 9.15 -5.75 -1.22
N ALA A 105 9.29 -5.46 -2.50
CA ALA A 105 8.33 -5.82 -3.52
C ALA A 105 9.06 -6.37 -4.74
N THR A 106 8.40 -7.27 -5.46
CA THR A 106 8.87 -7.80 -6.74
C THR A 106 7.75 -7.64 -7.75
N GLY A 107 8.11 -7.35 -9.00
CA GLY A 107 7.16 -7.09 -10.07
C GLY A 107 7.42 -7.98 -11.28
N ASP A 108 6.35 -8.51 -11.86
CA ASP A 108 6.38 -9.21 -13.14
C ASP A 108 5.70 -8.33 -14.19
N VAL A 109 6.44 -8.01 -15.27
CA VAL A 109 5.91 -7.26 -16.41
C VAL A 109 5.45 -8.22 -17.50
N LYS A 110 4.23 -8.02 -17.97
CA LYS A 110 3.67 -8.68 -19.14
C LYS A 110 3.39 -7.66 -20.23
N VAL A 111 4.17 -7.72 -21.30
CA VAL A 111 3.97 -6.88 -22.49
C VAL A 111 2.75 -7.38 -23.25
N LYS A 112 1.80 -6.47 -23.54
CA LYS A 112 0.61 -6.77 -24.35
C LYS A 112 0.80 -6.35 -25.81
N SER A 113 1.53 -5.27 -26.06
CA SER A 113 1.86 -4.73 -27.39
C SER A 113 3.15 -3.90 -27.33
N GLY A 114 3.99 -3.95 -28.38
CA GLY A 114 5.21 -3.11 -28.48
C GLY A 114 6.53 -3.85 -28.18
N THR A 115 7.56 -3.10 -27.79
CA THR A 115 8.92 -3.61 -27.51
C THR A 115 9.16 -3.84 -26.01
N ASP A 116 9.97 -4.84 -25.65
CA ASP A 116 10.21 -5.35 -24.28
C ASP A 116 10.98 -4.42 -23.31
N SER A 117 10.89 -3.10 -23.44
CA SER A 117 11.68 -2.15 -22.65
C SER A 117 10.82 -1.31 -21.72
N PHE A 118 10.13 -1.93 -20.76
CA PHE A 118 9.56 -1.19 -19.63
C PHE A 118 10.59 -1.18 -18.49
N ASP A 119 11.00 0.02 -18.05
CA ASP A 119 11.85 0.19 -16.88
C ASP A 119 10.98 0.08 -15.62
N THR A 120 10.96 -1.11 -15.03
CA THR A 120 10.19 -1.41 -13.81
C THR A 120 11.05 -1.60 -12.57
N ASP A 121 12.36 -1.32 -12.67
CA ASP A 121 13.31 -1.44 -11.56
C ASP A 121 12.98 -0.50 -10.39
N VAL A 122 12.23 0.59 -10.65
CA VAL A 122 11.72 1.51 -9.62
C VAL A 122 10.82 0.81 -8.59
N PHE A 123 10.25 -0.34 -8.95
CA PHE A 123 9.24 -1.06 -8.20
C PHE A 123 9.74 -2.39 -7.62
N ASP A 124 10.92 -2.86 -8.02
CA ASP A 124 11.52 -4.10 -7.55
C ASP A 124 12.58 -3.83 -6.47
N GLY A 125 12.59 -4.67 -5.44
CA GLY A 125 13.57 -4.63 -4.38
C GLY A 125 13.12 -3.92 -3.10
N PHE A 126 14.11 -3.45 -2.34
CA PHE A 126 13.90 -2.81 -1.05
C PHE A 126 13.51 -1.34 -1.21
N GLY A 127 12.49 -0.92 -0.47
CA GLY A 127 12.04 0.46 -0.44
C GLY A 127 11.49 0.87 0.92
N ILE A 128 10.97 2.10 0.96
CA ILE A 128 10.28 2.64 2.14
C ILE A 128 8.80 2.76 1.80
N ARG A 129 7.95 2.28 2.72
CA ARG A 129 6.52 2.57 2.71
C ARG A 129 6.24 3.59 3.80
N ALA A 130 5.69 4.73 3.44
CA ALA A 130 5.18 5.73 4.37
C ALA A 130 3.80 6.22 3.93
N GLY A 131 3.02 6.76 4.86
CA GLY A 131 1.71 7.30 4.51
C GLY A 131 1.02 8.02 5.66
N LEU A 132 0.08 8.87 5.27
CA LEU A 132 -0.92 9.50 6.13
C LEU A 132 -2.30 9.09 5.62
N THR A 133 -3.12 8.54 6.50
CA THR A 133 -4.46 8.06 6.17
C THR A 133 -5.49 8.74 7.05
N PHE A 134 -6.59 9.15 6.43
CA PHE A 134 -7.77 9.68 7.10
C PHE A 134 -8.90 8.67 6.89
N GLY A 135 -9.62 8.34 7.96
CA GLY A 135 -10.69 7.38 7.92
C GLY A 135 -11.83 7.70 8.87
N PHE A 136 -12.85 6.85 8.82
CA PHE A 136 -13.94 6.87 9.78
C PHE A 136 -13.77 5.68 10.73
N ALA A 137 -13.83 5.95 12.03
CA ALA A 137 -13.95 4.93 13.07
C ALA A 137 -15.45 4.70 13.35
N PHE A 138 -15.85 3.43 13.49
CA PHE A 138 -17.23 3.02 13.80
C PHE A 138 -17.22 1.85 14.78
#